data_AF-A0A951QEA3-F1
#
_entry.id   AF-A0A951QEA3-F1
#
_cell.length_a   1.000
_cell.length_b   1.000
_cell.length_c   1.000
_cell.angle_alpha   90.00
_cell.angle_beta   90.00
_cell.angle_gamma   90.00
#
_symmetry.space_group_name_H-M   'P 1'
#
loop_
_entity.id
_entity.type
_entity.pdbx_description
1 polymer ?
#
loop_
_entity_poly.entity_id
_entity_poly.type
_entity_poly.pdbx_seq_one_letter_code
_entity_poly.pdbx_strand_id
1 'polypeptide(L)'
;MILAEAVLYGDKETSQKWGISLRSLERWRSRSQQDEVLAAFVQKKLEKLQNGWADEAPLALREGIAFLRRAAREGDPQSPDQVKAIAGAVQMLAEITTMKQVIDARFSAQAASAASKSY
;
A
#
# COMPACT_ATOMS: atom_id res chain seq x y z
N MET A 1 -12.58 -8.68 -10.82
CA MET A 1 -11.93 -7.39 -10.46
C MET A 1 -12.40 -6.96 -9.08
N ILE A 2 -13.71 -6.88 -8.87
CA ILE A 2 -14.34 -6.49 -7.60
C ILE A 2 -13.77 -7.22 -6.36
N LEU A 3 -13.64 -8.55 -6.35
CA LEU A 3 -13.07 -9.27 -5.19
C LEU A 3 -11.62 -8.88 -4.87
N ALA A 4 -10.79 -8.64 -5.89
CA ALA A 4 -9.41 -8.22 -5.69
C ALA A 4 -9.33 -6.78 -5.16
N GLU A 5 -10.21 -5.88 -5.62
CA GLU A 5 -10.35 -4.53 -5.06
C GLU A 5 -10.87 -4.56 -3.62
N ALA A 6 -11.83 -5.44 -3.32
CA ALA A 6 -12.35 -5.62 -1.97
C ALA A 6 -11.28 -6.07 -0.97
N VAL A 7 -10.28 -6.85 -1.43
CA VAL A 7 -9.12 -7.24 -0.62
C VAL A 7 -8.18 -6.04 -0.36
N LEU A 8 -8.04 -5.13 -1.32
CA LEU A 8 -7.12 -3.98 -1.24
C LEU A 8 -7.71 -2.77 -0.50
N TYR A 9 -8.93 -2.38 -0.84
CA TYR A 9 -9.59 -1.16 -0.38
C TYR A 9 -10.67 -1.43 0.68
N GLY A 10 -10.95 -2.71 0.93
CA GLY A 10 -11.98 -3.13 1.86
C GLY A 10 -13.38 -3.22 1.24
N ASP A 11 -14.24 -3.99 1.90
CA ASP A 11 -15.57 -4.34 1.38
C ASP A 11 -16.50 -3.14 1.30
N LYS A 12 -16.45 -2.23 2.29
CA LYS A 12 -17.33 -1.06 2.35
C LYS A 12 -17.10 -0.12 1.18
N GLU A 13 -15.85 0.26 0.93
CA GLU A 13 -15.48 1.15 -0.16
C GLU A 13 -15.79 0.51 -1.53
N THR A 14 -15.44 -0.77 -1.68
CA THR A 14 -15.70 -1.51 -2.92
C THR A 14 -17.19 -1.69 -3.18
N SER A 15 -17.99 -1.91 -2.14
CA SER A 15 -19.45 -2.03 -2.24
C SER A 15 -20.10 -0.75 -2.77
N GLN A 16 -19.65 0.41 -2.26
CA GLN A 16 -20.13 1.72 -2.67
C GLN A 16 -19.69 2.05 -4.11
N LYS A 17 -18.42 1.79 -4.43
CA LYS A 17 -17.84 2.06 -5.76
C LYS A 17 -18.55 1.28 -6.87
N TRP A 18 -18.89 0.02 -6.62
CA TRP A 18 -19.46 -0.87 -7.64
C TRP A 18 -20.98 -1.05 -7.54
N GLY A 19 -21.65 -0.39 -6.58
CA GLY A 19 -23.09 -0.48 -6.40
C GLY A 19 -23.58 -1.89 -6.02
N ILE A 20 -22.78 -2.62 -5.25
CA ILE A 20 -23.09 -3.99 -4.82
C ILE A 20 -23.28 -4.07 -3.30
N SER A 21 -24.00 -5.07 -2.82
CA SER A 21 -24.15 -5.26 -1.38
C SER A 21 -22.91 -5.91 -0.75
N LEU A 22 -22.64 -5.60 0.52
CA LEU A 22 -21.61 -6.29 1.32
C LEU A 22 -21.84 -7.81 1.35
N ARG A 23 -23.10 -8.23 1.45
CA ARG A 23 -23.48 -9.66 1.44
C ARG A 23 -23.11 -10.36 0.14
N SER A 24 -23.11 -9.64 -0.99
CA SER A 24 -22.66 -10.16 -2.28
C SER A 24 -21.15 -10.41 -2.28
N LEU A 25 -20.36 -9.48 -1.72
CA LEU A 25 -18.91 -9.62 -1.57
C LEU A 25 -18.53 -10.81 -0.69
N GLU A 26 -19.18 -10.94 0.47
CA GLU A 26 -18.97 -12.07 1.39
C GLU A 26 -19.26 -13.40 0.71
N ARG A 27 -20.39 -13.50 0.00
CA ARG A 27 -20.76 -14.73 -0.72
C ARG A 27 -19.74 -15.07 -1.81
N TRP A 28 -19.26 -14.09 -2.56
CA TRP A 28 -18.25 -14.31 -3.58
C TRP A 28 -16.91 -14.74 -2.98
N ARG A 29 -16.55 -14.22 -1.80
CA ARG A 29 -15.34 -14.60 -1.06
C ARG A 29 -15.43 -16.04 -0.54
N SER A 30 -16.58 -16.44 0.01
CA SER A 30 -16.80 -17.85 0.40
C SER A 30 -16.72 -18.78 -0.80
N ARG A 31 -17.23 -18.37 -1.97
CA ARG A 31 -17.12 -19.16 -3.21
C ARG A 31 -15.69 -19.27 -3.70
N SER A 32 -14.88 -18.20 -3.63
CA SER A 32 -13.48 -18.26 -4.05
C SER A 32 -12.62 -19.16 -3.17
N GLN A 33 -13.04 -19.47 -1.94
CA GLN A 33 -12.34 -20.44 -1.08
C GLN A 33 -12.59 -21.89 -1.50
N GLN A 34 -13.67 -22.15 -2.24
CA GLN A 34 -14.09 -23.50 -2.64
C GLN A 34 -13.79 -23.79 -4.12
N ASP A 35 -13.49 -22.75 -4.90
CA ASP A 35 -13.23 -22.82 -6.35
C ASP A 35 -11.80 -22.33 -6.62
N GLU A 36 -10.90 -23.28 -6.86
CA GLU A 36 -9.48 -23.01 -7.12
C GLU A 36 -9.25 -22.15 -8.37
N VAL A 37 -10.10 -22.29 -9.39
CA VAL A 37 -9.99 -21.50 -10.63
C VAL A 37 -10.35 -20.05 -10.33
N LEU A 38 -11.41 -19.82 -9.57
CA LEU A 38 -11.80 -18.49 -9.11
C LEU A 38 -10.73 -17.88 -8.20
N ALA A 39 -10.16 -18.67 -7.28
CA ALA A 39 -9.07 -18.23 -6.41
C ALA A 39 -7.85 -17.77 -7.22
N ALA A 40 -7.39 -18.59 -8.17
CA ALA A 40 -6.26 -18.26 -9.03
C ALA A 40 -6.52 -17.01 -9.89
N PHE A 41 -7.75 -16.85 -10.39
CA PHE A 41 -8.13 -15.66 -11.15
C PHE A 41 -8.12 -14.39 -10.29
N VAL A 42 -8.63 -14.46 -9.05
CA VAL A 42 -8.60 -13.33 -8.10
C VAL A 42 -7.16 -12.99 -7.74
N GLN A 43 -6.33 -13.98 -7.45
CA GLN A 43 -4.92 -13.79 -7.12
C GLN A 43 -4.15 -13.07 -8.24
N LYS A 44 -4.29 -13.54 -9.49
CA LYS A 44 -3.67 -12.90 -10.66
C LYS A 44 -4.12 -11.44 -10.85
N LYS A 45 -5.35 -11.11 -10.47
CA LYS A 45 -5.87 -9.74 -10.53
C LYS A 45 -5.35 -8.89 -9.38
N LEU A 46 -5.20 -9.47 -8.19
CA LEU A 46 -4.60 -8.83 -7.03
C LEU A 46 -3.14 -8.44 -7.31
N GLU A 47 -2.36 -9.35 -7.87
CA GLU A 47 -0.96 -9.09 -8.28
C GLU A 47 -0.86 -7.91 -9.25
N LYS A 48 -1.76 -7.84 -10.23
CA LYS A 48 -1.80 -6.71 -11.17
C LYS A 48 -2.11 -5.38 -10.49
N LEU A 49 -3.04 -5.38 -9.54
CA LEU A 49 -3.38 -4.17 -8.78
C LEU A 49 -2.23 -3.75 -7.87
N GLN A 50 -1.58 -4.70 -7.21
CA GLN A 50 -0.40 -4.46 -6.37
C GLN A 50 0.79 -3.92 -7.18
N ASN A 51 1.02 -4.45 -8.38
CA ASN A 51 2.08 -3.95 -9.27
C ASN A 51 1.81 -2.51 -9.71
N GLY A 52 0.56 -2.14 -10.02
CA GLY A 52 0.21 -0.74 -10.30
C GLY A 52 0.46 0.17 -9.09
N TRP A 53 0.25 -0.34 -7.88
CA TRP A 53 0.55 0.38 -6.64
C TRP A 53 2.05 0.63 -6.43
N ALA A 54 2.90 -0.32 -6.86
CA ALA A 54 4.35 -0.15 -6.83
C ALA A 54 4.82 1.04 -7.70
N ASP A 55 4.07 1.37 -8.76
CA ASP A 55 4.34 2.50 -9.64
C ASP A 55 3.74 3.82 -9.11
N GLU A 56 2.58 3.77 -8.47
CA GLU A 56 1.87 4.96 -7.95
C GLU A 56 2.40 5.45 -6.60
N ALA A 57 2.81 4.55 -5.69
CA ALA A 57 3.26 4.91 -4.36
C ALA A 57 4.50 5.85 -4.37
N PRO A 58 5.53 5.64 -5.22
CA PRO A 58 6.64 6.58 -5.34
C PRO A 58 6.22 7.98 -5.79
N LEU A 59 5.22 8.10 -6.67
CA LEU A 59 4.69 9.38 -7.13
C LEU A 59 3.93 10.09 -6.01
N ALA A 60 3.03 9.39 -5.32
CA ALA A 60 2.28 9.94 -4.19
C ALA A 60 3.22 10.41 -3.05
N LEU A 61 4.26 9.64 -2.76
CA LEU A 61 5.29 10.03 -1.78
C LEU A 61 6.04 11.29 -2.22
N ARG A 62 6.43 11.40 -3.50
CA ARG A 62 7.09 12.61 -4.03
C ARG A 62 6.19 13.84 -3.90
N GLU A 63 4.92 13.74 -4.26
CA GLU A 63 3.96 14.83 -4.12
C GLU A 63 3.74 15.22 -2.65
N GLY A 64 3.62 14.24 -1.75
CA GLY A 64 3.53 14.49 -0.31
C GLY A 64 4.76 15.20 0.25
N ILE A 65 5.96 14.78 -0.14
CA ILE A 65 7.22 15.45 0.26
C ILE A 65 7.28 16.88 -0.31
N ALA A 66 6.85 17.09 -1.55
CA ALA A 66 6.79 18.41 -2.16
C ALA A 66 5.82 19.35 -1.42
N PHE A 67 4.64 18.84 -1.03
CA PHE A 67 3.68 19.55 -0.21
C PHE A 67 4.27 19.94 1.16
N LEU A 68 4.89 18.99 1.88
CA LEU A 68 5.52 19.26 3.18
C LEU A 68 6.64 20.28 3.09
N ARG A 69 7.46 20.22 2.03
CA ARG A 69 8.51 21.21 1.77
C ARG A 69 7.94 22.61 1.54
N ARG A 70 6.81 22.71 0.85
CA ARG A 70 6.11 23.98 0.63
C ARG A 70 5.53 24.51 1.94
N ALA A 71 4.81 23.66 2.68
CA ALA A 71 4.24 24.00 3.98
C ALA A 71 5.31 24.46 4.98
N ALA A 72 6.50 23.86 4.98
CA ALA A 72 7.61 24.28 5.83
C ALA A 72 8.25 25.62 5.43
N ARG A 73 8.10 26.06 4.18
CA ARG A 73 8.66 27.34 3.69
C ARG A 73 7.66 28.49 3.79
N GLU A 74 6.40 28.21 3.52
CA GLU A 74 5.32 29.19 3.46
C GLU A 74 4.51 29.27 4.77
N GLY A 75 4.67 28.27 5.65
CA GLY A 75 4.01 28.22 6.94
C GLY A 75 4.54 29.25 7.93
N ASP A 76 3.71 29.56 8.93
CA ASP A 76 4.08 30.44 10.03
C ASP A 76 4.93 29.68 11.05
N PRO A 77 6.23 29.98 11.19
CA PRO A 77 7.10 29.30 12.15
C PRO A 77 6.74 29.59 13.61
N GLN A 78 5.90 30.59 13.88
CA GLN A 78 5.39 30.89 15.21
C GLN A 78 4.13 30.09 15.56
N SER A 79 3.50 29.41 14.59
CA SER A 79 2.32 28.58 14.82
C SER A 79 2.73 27.21 15.38
N PRO A 80 2.45 26.91 16.67
CA PRO A 80 2.85 25.64 17.28
C PRO A 80 2.17 24.44 16.61
N ASP A 81 0.95 24.62 16.09
CA ASP A 81 0.19 23.58 15.42
C ASP A 81 0.79 23.22 14.07
N GLN A 82 1.23 24.21 13.27
CA GLN A 82 1.90 23.94 12.00
C GLN A 82 3.26 23.26 12.21
N VAL A 83 4.04 23.73 13.21
CA VAL A 83 5.33 23.10 13.56
C VAL A 83 5.12 21.64 13.98
N LYS A 84 4.13 21.35 14.83
CA LYS A 84 3.80 19.97 15.23
C LYS A 84 3.36 19.11 14.06
N ALA A 85 2.50 19.62 13.17
CA ALA A 85 2.04 18.87 12.01
C ALA A 85 3.19 18.51 11.06
N ILE A 86 4.09 19.46 10.78
CA ILE A 86 5.27 19.24 9.94
C ILE A 86 6.22 18.24 10.61
N ALA A 87 6.49 18.39 11.90
CA ALA A 87 7.35 17.47 12.65
C ALA A 87 6.82 16.02 12.61
N GLY A 88 5.50 15.84 12.81
CA GLY A 88 4.85 14.53 12.72
C GLY A 88 4.95 13.92 11.31
N ALA A 89 4.79 14.73 10.27
CA ALA A 89 4.93 14.27 8.90
C ALA A 89 6.37 13.87 8.56
N VAL A 90 7.37 14.62 9.03
CA VAL A 90 8.80 14.28 8.89
C VAL A 90 9.13 12.98 9.61
N GLN A 91 8.60 12.78 10.83
CA GLN A 91 8.79 11.54 11.57
C GLN A 91 8.22 10.34 10.81
N MET A 92 6.99 10.44 10.30
CA MET A 92 6.39 9.36 9.50
C MET A 92 7.23 9.01 8.26
N LEU A 93 7.79 10.01 7.56
CA LEU A 93 8.66 9.77 6.42
C LEU A 93 9.98 9.07 6.81
N ALA A 94 10.54 9.41 7.97
CA ALA A 94 11.72 8.73 8.51
C ALA A 94 11.42 7.26 8.81
N GLU A 95 10.30 6.97 9.48
CA GLU A 95 9.85 5.61 9.80
C GLU A 95 9.65 4.77 8.53
N ILE A 96 8.97 5.31 7.52
CA ILE A 96 8.76 4.65 6.22
C ILE A 96 10.11 4.32 5.55
N THR A 97 11.06 5.27 5.58
CA THR A 97 12.38 5.08 4.98
C THR A 97 13.19 4.00 5.70
N THR A 98 13.15 3.98 7.04
CA THR A 98 13.82 2.95 7.84
C THR A 98 13.20 1.58 7.60
N MET A 99 11.87 1.48 7.56
CA MET A 99 11.18 0.22 7.24
C MET A 99 11.59 -0.31 5.87
N LYS A 100 11.65 0.56 4.85
CA LYS A 100 12.13 0.20 3.52
C LYS A 100 13.54 -0.38 3.57
N GLN A 101 14.47 0.29 4.25
CA GLN A 101 15.86 -0.18 4.37
C GLN A 101 15.95 -1.56 5.04
N VAL A 102 15.17 -1.79 6.10
CA VAL A 102 15.11 -3.10 6.79
C VAL A 102 14.57 -4.18 5.86
N ILE A 103 13.54 -3.87 5.09
CA ILE A 103 12.94 -4.80 4.11
C ILE A 103 13.96 -5.13 3.00
N ASP A 104 14.59 -4.12 2.41
CA ASP A 104 15.60 -4.28 1.35
C ASP A 104 16.79 -5.13 1.85
N ALA A 105 17.26 -4.88 3.08
CA ALA A 105 18.33 -5.66 3.70
C ALA A 105 17.94 -7.13 3.89
N ARG A 106 16.71 -7.40 4.34
CA ARG A 106 16.20 -8.78 4.51
C ARG A 106 16.09 -9.53 3.19
N PHE A 107 15.55 -8.88 2.15
CA PHE A 107 15.45 -9.50 0.82
C PHE A 107 16.82 -9.79 0.21
N SER A 108 17.77 -8.87 0.38
CA SER A 108 19.15 -9.04 -0.10
C SER A 108 19.86 -10.20 0.61
N ALA A 109 19.69 -10.31 1.93
CA ALA A 109 20.23 -11.42 2.71
C ALA A 109 19.61 -12.77 2.31
N GLN A 110 18.30 -12.79 2.05
CA GLN A 110 17.60 -14.01 1.61
C GLN A 110 18.06 -14.45 0.22
N ALA A 111 18.22 -13.53 -0.72
CA ALA A 111 18.75 -13.80 -2.06
C ALA A 111 20.18 -14.36 -2.01
N ALA A 112 21.05 -13.79 -1.17
CA ALA A 112 22.42 -14.29 -0.97
C ALA A 112 22.44 -15.72 -0.39
N SER A 113 21.55 -16.03 0.56
CA SER A 113 21.44 -17.36 1.16
C SER A 113 20.89 -18.44 0.21
N ALA A 114 20.07 -18.04 -0.78
CA ALA A 114 19.56 -18.94 -1.81
C ALA A 114 20.64 -19.25 -2.86
N ALA A 115 21.46 -18.26 -3.21
CA ALA A 115 22.58 -18.43 -4.13
C ALA A 115 23.68 -19.34 -3.56
N SER A 116 23.94 -19.28 -2.25
CA SER A 116 24.96 -20.13 -1.61
C SER A 116 24.56 -21.60 -1.45
N LYS A 117 23.28 -21.95 -1.64
CA LYS A 117 22.77 -23.34 -1.58
C LYS A 117 22.74 -24.05 -2.94
N SER A 118 23.05 -23.34 -4.02
CA SER A 118 23.04 -23.87 -5.39
C SER A 118 24.44 -24.24 -5.91
N TYR A 119 25.45 -24.20 -5.04
CA TYR A 119 26.82 -24.69 -5.24
C TYR A 119 27.11 -25.80 -4.23
#